data_AF-A0A961P913-F1
#
_entry.id   AF-A0A961P913-F1
#
_cell.length_a   1.000
_cell.length_b   1.000
_cell.length_c   1.000
_cell.angle_alpha   90.00
_cell.angle_beta   90.00
_cell.angle_gamma   90.00
#
_symmetry.space_group_name_H-M   'P 1'
#
loop_
_entity.id
_entity.type
_entity.pdbx_description
1 polymer ?
#
loop_
_entity_poly.entity_id
_entity_poly.type
_entity_poly.pdbx_seq_one_letter_code
_entity_poly.pdbx_strand_id
1 'polypeptide(L)' 'MSWRLDITALTRGFASGEVTPSATAAACLDRIEALDPTLNAFSARADDVCEAARAATDRWRQGAPIGPLDGVPV' A
#
# COMPACT_ATOMS: atom_id res chain seq x y z
N MET A 1 -6.47 -3.69 -10.37
CA MET A 1 -5.69 -4.06 -9.17
C MET A 1 -4.83 -2.88 -8.76
N SER A 2 -4.86 -2.49 -7.49
CA SER A 2 -4.23 -1.27 -6.98
C SER A 2 -2.72 -1.22 -7.17
N TRP A 3 -2.02 -2.37 -7.20
CA TRP A 3 -0.55 -2.44 -7.42
C TRP A 3 -0.08 -1.89 -8.80
N ARG A 4 -0.98 -1.67 -9.76
CA ARG A 4 -0.67 -1.09 -11.08
C ARG A 4 -0.91 0.42 -11.17
N LEU A 5 -1.48 1.02 -10.12
CA LEU A 5 -1.76 2.44 -10.10
C LEU A 5 -0.46 3.21 -9.84
N ASP A 6 -0.31 4.36 -10.50
CA ASP A 6 0.74 5.31 -10.13
C ASP A 6 0.44 5.95 -8.77
N ILE A 7 1.43 6.65 -8.24
CA ILE A 7 1.37 7.27 -6.92
C ILE A 7 0.24 8.29 -6.78
N THR A 8 -0.05 9.04 -7.85
CA THR A 8 -1.09 10.08 -7.82
C THR A 8 -2.49 9.45 -7.86
N ALA A 9 -2.65 8.37 -8.63
CA ALA A 9 -3.87 7.58 -8.68
C ALA A 9 -4.15 6.89 -7.33
N LEU A 10 -3.12 6.35 -6.65
CA LEU A 10 -3.26 5.79 -5.30
C LEU A 10 -3.72 6.85 -4.29
N THR A 11 -3.04 8.00 -4.21
CA THR A 11 -3.40 9.06 -3.26
C THR A 11 -4.82 9.58 -3.50
N ARG A 12 -5.25 9.72 -4.76
CA ARG A 12 -6.64 10.09 -5.10
C ARG A 12 -7.65 9.00 -4.70
N GLY A 13 -7.28 7.74 -4.91
CA GLY A 13 -8.07 6.58 -4.50
C GLY A 13 -8.22 6.48 -2.99
N PHE A 14 -7.17 6.77 -2.22
CA PHE A 14 -7.21 6.82 -0.76
C PHE A 14 -8.08 7.97 -0.25
N ALA A 15 -7.98 9.15 -0.88
CA ALA A 15 -8.80 10.32 -0.55
C ALA A 15 -10.31 10.08 -0.78
N SER A 16 -10.65 9.34 -1.85
CA SER A 16 -12.04 9.02 -2.21
C SER A 16 -12.58 7.76 -1.51
N GLY A 17 -11.70 6.93 -0.95
CA GLY A 17 -12.05 5.62 -0.39
C GLY A 17 -12.27 4.52 -1.44
N GLU A 18 -12.04 4.79 -2.72
CA GLU A 18 -12.14 3.80 -3.81
C GLU A 18 -11.15 2.64 -3.62
N VAL A 19 -9.97 2.96 -3.07
CA VAL A 19 -8.99 1.98 -2.59
C VAL A 19 -8.48 2.41 -1.22
N THR A 20 -7.86 1.48 -0.48
CA THR A 20 -7.28 1.77 0.85
C THR A 20 -5.82 1.36 0.89
N PRO A 21 -4.99 2.01 1.73
CA PRO A 21 -3.61 1.59 1.97
C PRO A 21 -3.50 0.11 2.34
N SER A 22 -4.38 -0.42 3.21
CA SER A 22 -4.40 -1.85 3.57
C SER A 22 -4.66 -2.76 2.38
N ALA A 23 -5.63 -2.43 1.52
CA ALA A 23 -5.92 -3.23 0.34
C ALA A 23 -4.78 -3.16 -0.70
N THR A 24 -4.13 -2.00 -0.84
CA THR A 24 -2.97 -1.83 -1.71
C THR A 24 -1.75 -2.59 -1.19
N ALA A 25 -1.46 -2.53 0.10
CA ALA A 25 -0.37 -3.30 0.71
C ALA A 25 -0.57 -4.81 0.54
N ALA A 26 -1.79 -5.32 0.81
CA ALA A 26 -2.13 -6.72 0.57
C ALA A 26 -1.90 -7.12 -0.90
N ALA A 27 -2.40 -6.31 -1.85
CA ALA A 27 -2.21 -6.58 -3.28
C ALA A 27 -0.73 -6.59 -3.72
N CYS A 28 0.12 -5.76 -3.11
CA CYS A 28 1.56 -5.79 -3.35
C CYS A 28 2.22 -7.03 -2.73
N LEU A 29 1.88 -7.38 -1.48
CA LEU A 29 2.41 -8.56 -0.80
C LEU A 29 2.04 -9.86 -1.53
N ASP A 30 0.79 -10.00 -1.95
CA ASP A 30 0.33 -11.16 -2.75
C ASP A 30 1.15 -11.30 -4.05
N ARG A 31 1.49 -10.18 -4.68
CA ARG A 31 2.29 -10.16 -5.90
C ARG A 31 3.76 -10.51 -5.63
N ILE A 32 4.32 -10.02 -4.53
CA ILE A 32 5.69 -10.35 -4.11
C ILE A 32 5.77 -11.85 -3.84
N GLU A 33 4.85 -12.40 -3.05
CA GLU A 33 4.81 -13.83 -2.72
C GLU A 33 4.76 -14.71 -3.97
N ALA A 34 4.00 -14.30 -4.99
CA ALA A 34 3.86 -15.05 -6.23
C ALA A 34 5.09 -14.98 -7.16
N LEU A 35 5.92 -13.93 -7.09
CA LEU A 35 6.95 -13.65 -8.10
C LEU A 35 8.38 -13.68 -7.56
N ASP A 36 8.57 -13.27 -6.32
CA ASP A 36 9.89 -13.14 -5.72
C ASP A 36 10.67 -14.46 -5.59
N PRO A 37 10.04 -15.65 -5.43
CA PRO A 37 10.77 -16.92 -5.49
C PRO A 37 11.53 -17.15 -6.81
N THR A 38 11.09 -16.51 -7.91
CA THR A 38 11.76 -16.61 -9.21
C THR A 38 12.63 -15.40 -9.50
N LEU A 39 12.18 -14.20 -9.14
CA LEU A 39 12.88 -12.95 -9.45
C LEU A 39 14.01 -12.64 -8.45
N ASN A 40 13.86 -13.07 -7.20
CA ASN A 40 14.77 -12.79 -6.09
C ASN A 40 15.10 -11.28 -6.01
N ALA A 41 14.06 -10.45 -6.05
CA ALA A 41 14.14 -9.00 -6.10
C ALA A 41 14.11 -8.36 -4.69
N PHE A 42 13.61 -9.06 -3.67
CA PHE A 42 13.59 -8.58 -2.29
C PHE A 42 14.60 -9.36 -1.43
N SER A 43 15.54 -8.65 -0.81
CA SER A 43 16.45 -9.24 0.19
C SER A 43 15.86 -9.27 1.60
N ALA A 44 14.91 -8.36 1.87
CA ALA A 44 14.19 -8.25 3.13
C ALA A 44 12.85 -7.52 2.89
N ARG A 45 11.92 -7.68 3.83
CA ARG A 45 10.66 -6.93 3.91
C ARG A 45 10.53 -6.37 5.33
N ALA A 46 9.80 -5.27 5.47
CA ALA A 46 9.46 -4.78 6.80
C ALA A 46 8.40 -5.70 7.44
N ASP A 47 8.55 -5.99 8.72
CA ASP A 47 7.65 -6.90 9.44
C ASP A 47 6.31 -6.23 9.78
N ASP A 48 6.26 -4.90 9.78
CA ASP A 48 5.14 -4.06 10.20
C ASP A 48 4.27 -3.53 9.05
N VAL A 49 4.49 -4.00 7.80
CA VAL A 49 3.79 -3.49 6.60
C VAL A 49 2.27 -3.49 6.77
N CYS A 50 1.70 -4.57 7.31
CA CYS A 50 0.27 -4.69 7.54
C CYS A 50 -0.25 -3.69 8.57
N GLU A 51 0.52 -3.44 9.63
CA GLU A 51 0.17 -2.55 10.73
C GLU A 51 0.27 -1.10 10.29
N ALA A 52 1.35 -0.74 9.59
CA ALA A 52 1.55 0.58 8.99
C ALA A 52 0.44 0.91 7.97
N ALA A 53 0.07 -0.04 7.11
CA ALA A 53 -0.99 0.14 6.13
C ALA A 53 -2.37 0.30 6.78
N ARG A 54 -2.64 -0.41 7.89
CA ARG A 54 -3.87 -0.23 8.67
C ARG A 54 -3.92 1.17 9.29
N ALA A 55 -2.84 1.61 9.91
CA ALA A 55 -2.76 2.95 10.51
C ALA A 55 -2.97 4.05 9.46
N ALA A 56 -2.38 3.90 8.26
CA ALA A 56 -2.62 4.81 7.13
C ALA A 56 -4.08 4.78 6.68
N THR A 57 -4.69 3.59 6.58
CA THR A 57 -6.11 3.44 6.22
C THR A 57 -7.02 4.18 7.20
N ASP A 58 -6.76 4.06 8.50
CA ASP A 58 -7.53 4.74 9.53
C ASP A 58 -7.40 6.27 9.42
N ARG A 59 -6.18 6.77 9.15
CA ARG A 59 -5.94 8.20 8.91
C ARG A 59 -6.67 8.74 7.68
N TRP A 60 -6.63 8.03 6.56
CA TRP A 60 -7.34 8.41 5.33
C TRP A 60 -8.84 8.45 5.53
N ARG A 61 -9.40 7.45 6.24
CA ARG A 61 -10.84 7.44 6.61
C ARG A 61 -11.25 8.62 7.48
N GLN A 62 -10.33 9.11 8.32
CA GLN A 62 -10.55 10.27 9.19
C GLN A 62 -10.27 11.61 8.49
N GLY A 63 -9.84 11.61 7.22
CA GLY A 63 -9.45 12.82 6.51
C GLY A 63 -8.18 13.47 7.06
N ALA A 64 -7.33 12.70 7.76
CA ALA A 64 -6.12 13.18 8.42
C ALA A 64 -4.85 12.42 7.96
N PRO A 65 -4.56 12.33 6.65
CA PRO A 65 -3.33 11.70 6.18
C PRO A 65 -2.11 12.50 6.67
N ILE A 66 -1.00 11.81 6.99
CA ILE A 66 0.24 12.48 7.43
C ILE A 66 1.04 13.12 6.27
N GLY A 67 0.63 12.90 5.02
CA GLY A 67 1.26 13.48 3.85
C GLY A 67 0.85 12.82 2.52
N PRO A 68 1.41 13.28 1.39
CA PRO A 68 1.04 12.81 0.05
C PRO A 68 1.38 11.33 -0.21
N LEU A 69 2.31 10.77 0.58
CA LEU A 69 2.74 9.38 0.50
C LEU A 69 2.18 8.49 1.62
N ASP A 70 1.27 9.01 2.45
CA ASP A 70 0.69 8.23 3.54
C ASP A 70 0.00 6.96 3.00
N GLY A 71 0.54 5.79 3.31
CA GLY A 71 0.01 4.51 2.85
C GLY A 71 0.41 4.06 1.44
N VAL A 72 1.31 4.79 0.75
CA VAL A 72 1.87 4.37 -0.54
C VAL A 72 2.96 3.31 -0.32
N PRO A 73 2.92 2.15 -1.01
CA PRO A 73 4.01 1.16 -0.98
C PRO A 73 5.29 1.68 -1.64
N VAL A 74 6.45 1.41 -1.03
CA VAL A 74 7.80 1.80 -1.52
C VAL A 74 8.80 0.65 -1.40
#